data_AF-A0A917IZF6-F1
#
_entry.id   AF-A0A917IZF6-F1
#
_cell.length_a   1.000
_cell.length_b   1.000
_cell.length_c   1.000
_cell.angle_alpha   90.00
_cell.angle_beta   90.00
_cell.angle_gamma   90.00
#
_symmetry.space_group_name_H-M   'P 1'
#
loop_
_entity.id
_entity.type
_entity.pdbx_description
1 polymer ?
#
loop_
_entity_poly.entity_id
_entity_poly.type
_entity_poly.pdbx_seq_one_letter_code
_entity_poly.pdbx_strand_id
1 'polypeptide(L)'
;MDTMTVQIFVPCFVDQLYPDVAFNMVKVLEKAGCTVQYNGNQTCCGQPAFNAGFHDEARAVCSKFLKDFEGAEYIVAPSASCVGFVRNYYQKLFENSSVHNEVKHLSDRTYELSEFLIKVLGKDDFGAKLQGKATYHDSCAALRECRIKQEPRQLLSKVKGLELVEMNDVETCCGFGGTFAVKFEPISVAMGDQKITNAANTEAQYLISTDMSCLMHLDGCIKNKGRNLKVLHLADVLANGWEE
;
A
#
# COMPACT_ATOMS: atom_id res chain seq x y z
N MET A 1 -28.12 -12.96 -1.12
CA MET A 1 -26.75 -13.11 -1.63
C MET A 1 -25.87 -12.67 -0.50
N ASP A 2 -25.11 -13.59 0.09
CA ASP A 2 -24.22 -13.27 1.19
C ASP A 2 -23.13 -12.32 0.67
N THR A 3 -23.05 -11.12 1.25
CA THR A 3 -22.03 -10.13 0.92
C THR A 3 -20.71 -10.55 1.55
N MET A 4 -19.61 -10.53 0.77
CA MET A 4 -18.28 -10.89 1.27
C MET A 4 -17.86 -9.90 2.36
N THR A 5 -17.49 -10.41 3.54
CA THR A 5 -17.04 -9.58 4.66
C THR A 5 -15.53 -9.44 4.63
N VAL A 6 -15.04 -8.20 4.71
CA VAL A 6 -13.61 -7.88 4.66
C VAL A 6 -13.23 -7.11 5.90
N GLN A 7 -12.24 -7.58 6.64
CA GLN A 7 -11.65 -6.83 7.73
C GLN A 7 -10.51 -5.97 7.18
N ILE A 8 -10.59 -4.65 7.35
CA ILE A 8 -9.53 -3.77 6.87
C ILE A 8 -8.39 -3.67 7.88
N PHE A 9 -7.16 -3.73 7.38
CA PHE A 9 -5.98 -3.32 8.11
C PHE A 9 -5.55 -1.93 7.63
N VAL A 10 -5.58 -0.97 8.55
CA VAL A 10 -5.17 0.42 8.33
C VAL A 10 -3.74 0.58 8.88
N PRO A 11 -2.72 0.75 8.00
CA PRO A 11 -1.35 0.94 8.43
C PRO A 11 -1.19 2.15 9.34
N CYS A 12 -0.27 2.07 10.31
CA CYS A 12 -0.08 3.11 11.32
C CYS A 12 0.20 4.51 10.73
N PHE A 13 0.92 4.61 9.62
CA PHE A 13 1.19 5.90 8.98
C PHE A 13 0.01 6.38 8.12
N VAL A 14 -0.83 5.48 7.61
CA VAL A 14 -2.08 5.85 6.95
C VAL A 14 -3.04 6.43 7.97
N ASP A 15 -3.25 5.73 9.09
CA ASP A 15 -4.10 6.18 10.19
C ASP A 15 -3.69 7.56 10.73
N GLN A 16 -2.39 7.77 10.95
CA GLN A 16 -1.88 8.97 11.62
C GLN A 16 -1.62 10.16 10.69
N LEU A 17 -1.31 9.94 9.41
CA LEU A 17 -0.85 10.99 8.50
C LEU A 17 -1.71 11.13 7.23
N TYR A 18 -2.37 10.06 6.78
CA TYR A 18 -3.10 10.02 5.51
C TYR A 18 -4.45 9.29 5.63
N PRO A 19 -5.32 9.65 6.59
CA PRO A 19 -6.53 8.89 6.90
C PRO A 19 -7.51 8.81 5.72
N ASP A 20 -7.51 9.80 4.84
CA ASP A 20 -8.32 9.82 3.60
C ASP A 20 -8.09 8.57 2.74
N VAL A 21 -6.86 8.03 2.72
CA VAL A 21 -6.55 6.79 1.99
C VAL A 21 -7.34 5.60 2.55
N ALA A 22 -7.49 5.52 3.86
CA ALA A 22 -8.27 4.47 4.50
C ALA A 22 -9.76 4.63 4.19
N PHE A 23 -10.30 5.85 4.31
CA PHE A 23 -11.70 6.12 3.96
C PHE A 23 -11.99 5.84 2.48
N ASN A 24 -11.10 6.21 1.58
CA ASN A 24 -11.24 5.92 0.15
C ASN A 24 -11.15 4.43 -0.14
N MET A 25 -10.30 3.68 0.58
CA MET A 25 -10.30 2.21 0.50
C MET A 25 -11.64 1.62 0.94
N VAL A 26 -12.25 2.11 2.04
CA VAL A 26 -13.58 1.67 2.49
C VAL A 26 -14.61 1.89 1.40
N LYS A 27 -14.69 3.12 0.87
CA LYS A 27 -15.59 3.47 -0.23
C LYS A 27 -15.43 2.50 -1.41
N VAL A 28 -14.20 2.22 -1.82
CA VAL A 28 -13.89 1.30 -2.93
C VAL A 28 -14.35 -0.13 -2.64
N LEU A 29 -14.09 -0.66 -1.44
CA LEU A 29 -14.51 -2.00 -1.05
C LEU A 29 -16.05 -2.13 -0.96
N GLU A 30 -16.74 -1.13 -0.43
CA GLU A 30 -18.20 -1.09 -0.37
C GLU A 30 -18.82 -1.01 -1.77
N LYS A 31 -18.25 -0.18 -2.66
CA LYS A 31 -18.63 -0.13 -4.09
C LYS A 31 -18.39 -1.47 -4.78
N ALA A 32 -17.37 -2.21 -4.35
CA ALA A 32 -17.08 -3.56 -4.80
C ALA A 32 -18.06 -4.61 -4.24
N GLY A 33 -19.02 -4.23 -3.39
CA GLY A 33 -20.03 -5.10 -2.80
C GLY A 33 -19.58 -5.84 -1.54
N CYS A 34 -18.50 -5.38 -0.91
CA CYS A 34 -18.03 -5.95 0.35
C CYS A 34 -18.73 -5.31 1.55
N THR A 35 -18.94 -6.07 2.62
CA THR A 35 -19.22 -5.54 3.95
C THR A 35 -17.90 -5.28 4.66
N VAL A 36 -17.58 -4.02 4.94
CA VAL A 36 -16.30 -3.63 5.54
C VAL A 36 -16.38 -3.64 7.06
N GLN A 37 -15.43 -4.30 7.71
CA GLN A 37 -15.26 -4.31 9.16
C GLN A 37 -13.93 -3.68 9.55
N TYR A 38 -13.95 -2.89 10.62
CA TYR A 38 -12.77 -2.24 11.18
C TYR A 38 -12.62 -2.61 12.66
N ASN A 39 -11.49 -3.21 13.02
CA ASN A 39 -11.13 -3.40 14.43
C ASN A 39 -10.41 -2.15 14.93
N GLY A 40 -11.09 -1.33 15.74
CA GLY A 40 -10.50 -0.11 16.32
C GLY A 40 -9.36 -0.34 17.32
N ASN A 41 -9.13 -1.59 17.73
CA ASN A 41 -7.98 -1.94 18.58
C ASN A 41 -6.72 -2.27 17.77
N GLN A 42 -6.79 -2.38 16.44
CA GLN A 42 -5.62 -2.72 15.61
C GLN A 42 -4.49 -1.71 15.80
N THR A 43 -3.25 -2.14 15.62
CA THR A 43 -2.07 -1.26 15.77
C THR A 43 -1.16 -1.32 14.54
N CYS A 44 0.14 -1.57 14.71
CA CYS A 44 1.11 -1.64 13.63
C CYS A 44 1.29 -3.09 13.18
N CYS A 45 1.73 -3.30 11.93
CA CYS A 45 2.14 -4.61 11.45
C CYS A 45 3.44 -5.12 12.10
N GLY A 46 4.24 -4.25 12.73
CA GLY A 46 5.52 -4.59 13.39
C GLY A 46 6.77 -4.44 12.53
N GLN A 47 6.63 -4.09 11.25
CA GLN A 47 7.74 -4.00 10.29
C GLN A 47 8.89 -3.07 10.73
N PRO A 48 8.65 -1.87 11.31
CA PRO A 48 9.75 -0.98 11.69
C PRO A 48 10.70 -1.57 12.73
N ALA A 49 10.16 -2.23 13.77
CA ALA A 49 10.94 -2.89 14.81
C ALA A 49 11.75 -4.07 14.22
N PHE A 50 11.10 -4.86 13.35
CA PHE A 50 11.76 -5.98 12.68
C PHE A 50 12.94 -5.53 11.83
N ASN A 51 12.74 -4.53 10.97
CA ASN A 51 13.79 -4.02 10.09
C ASN A 51 14.96 -3.37 10.86
N ALA A 52 14.72 -2.93 12.10
CA ALA A 52 15.75 -2.38 12.97
C ALA A 52 16.48 -3.45 13.81
N GLY A 53 16.09 -4.72 13.71
CA GLY A 53 16.69 -5.84 14.44
C GLY A 53 16.06 -6.13 15.80
N PHE A 54 15.03 -5.39 16.19
CA PHE A 54 14.27 -5.57 17.44
C PHE A 54 13.21 -6.66 17.25
N HIS A 55 13.66 -7.91 17.05
CA HIS A 55 12.77 -9.02 16.69
C HIS A 55 11.83 -9.44 17.84
N ASP A 56 12.24 -9.32 19.10
CA ASP A 56 11.40 -9.67 20.25
C ASP A 56 10.27 -8.65 20.43
N GLU A 57 10.58 -7.36 20.28
CA GLU A 57 9.61 -6.27 20.26
C GLU A 57 8.67 -6.39 19.05
N ALA A 58 9.22 -6.71 17.87
CA ALA A 58 8.41 -6.99 16.69
C ALA A 58 7.47 -8.17 16.94
N ARG A 59 7.94 -9.26 17.56
CA ARG A 59 7.12 -10.43 17.89
C ARG A 59 5.96 -10.06 18.82
N ALA A 60 6.15 -9.18 19.79
CA ALA A 60 5.07 -8.71 20.66
C ALA A 60 3.96 -8.00 19.86
N VAL A 61 4.33 -7.10 18.95
CA VAL A 61 3.39 -6.38 18.07
C VAL A 61 2.70 -7.36 17.11
N CYS A 62 3.46 -8.25 16.46
CA CYS A 62 2.91 -9.23 15.53
C CYS A 62 1.97 -10.23 16.22
N SER A 63 2.23 -10.59 17.48
CA SER A 63 1.36 -11.44 18.28
C SER A 63 0.01 -10.78 18.56
N LYS A 64 0.01 -9.46 18.74
CA LYS A 64 -1.22 -8.68 18.85
C LYS A 64 -1.97 -8.65 17.51
N PHE A 65 -1.26 -8.43 16.40
CA PHE A 65 -1.85 -8.46 15.05
C PHE A 65 -2.58 -9.79 14.78
N LEU A 66 -1.97 -10.93 15.14
CA LEU A 66 -2.61 -12.25 15.02
C LEU A 66 -3.96 -12.31 15.74
N LYS A 67 -4.05 -11.76 16.95
CA LYS A 67 -5.28 -11.70 17.74
C LYS A 67 -6.30 -10.71 17.18
N ASP A 68 -5.84 -9.54 16.73
CA ASP A 68 -6.70 -8.47 16.23
C ASP A 68 -7.46 -8.87 14.94
N PHE A 69 -6.89 -9.80 14.17
CA PHE A 69 -7.44 -10.31 12.91
C PHE A 69 -7.80 -11.81 12.98
N GLU A 70 -7.93 -12.36 14.19
CA GLU A 70 -8.40 -13.73 14.38
C GLU A 70 -9.81 -13.89 13.79
N GLY A 71 -10.06 -14.99 13.06
CA GLY A 71 -11.37 -15.25 12.45
C GLY A 71 -11.72 -14.45 11.19
N ALA A 72 -10.96 -13.41 10.82
CA ALA A 72 -11.21 -12.62 9.61
C ALA A 72 -11.14 -13.46 8.33
N GLU A 73 -12.17 -13.47 7.49
CA GLU A 73 -12.11 -14.23 6.23
C GLU A 73 -11.07 -13.63 5.26
N TYR A 74 -11.09 -12.31 5.11
CA TYR A 74 -10.15 -11.53 4.32
C TYR A 74 -9.63 -10.34 5.11
N ILE A 75 -8.33 -10.08 5.00
CA ILE A 75 -7.67 -8.90 5.55
C ILE A 75 -7.16 -8.07 4.38
N VAL A 76 -7.63 -6.83 4.23
CA VAL A 76 -7.24 -5.97 3.10
C VAL A 76 -6.63 -4.68 3.60
N ALA A 77 -5.50 -4.28 2.99
CA ALA A 77 -4.79 -3.06 3.38
C ALA A 77 -4.35 -2.22 2.18
N PRO A 78 -4.28 -0.88 2.33
CA PRO A 78 -3.78 0.04 1.31
C PRO A 78 -2.25 0.23 1.46
N SER A 79 -1.50 -0.86 1.66
CA SER A 79 -0.05 -0.81 1.83
C SER A 79 0.59 -2.15 1.52
N ALA A 80 1.30 -2.19 0.39
CA ALA A 80 2.09 -3.36 0.00
C ALA A 80 3.20 -3.67 1.01
N SER A 81 3.83 -2.67 1.63
CA SER A 81 4.87 -2.87 2.65
C SER A 81 4.36 -3.61 3.88
N CYS A 82 3.18 -3.27 4.38
CA CYS A 82 2.63 -3.99 5.53
C CYS A 82 2.13 -5.38 5.16
N VAL A 83 1.45 -5.53 4.02
CA VAL A 83 0.97 -6.83 3.52
C VAL A 83 2.14 -7.76 3.25
N GLY A 84 3.16 -7.26 2.56
CA GLY A 84 4.40 -7.98 2.28
C GLY A 84 5.11 -8.42 3.55
N PHE A 85 5.15 -7.56 4.58
CA PHE A 85 5.69 -7.92 5.89
C PHE A 85 4.93 -9.08 6.54
N VAL A 86 3.60 -8.99 6.63
CA VAL A 86 2.74 -10.02 7.23
C VAL A 86 2.86 -11.35 6.47
N ARG A 87 2.89 -11.31 5.14
CA ARG A 87 2.93 -12.52 4.30
C ARG A 87 4.27 -13.24 4.34
N ASN A 88 5.38 -12.49 4.40
CA ASN A 88 6.71 -13.06 4.16
C ASN A 88 7.57 -13.19 5.43
N TYR A 89 7.30 -12.42 6.48
CA TYR A 89 8.21 -12.33 7.63
C TYR A 89 7.61 -12.79 8.95
N TYR A 90 6.28 -12.85 9.10
CA TYR A 90 5.67 -13.40 10.31
C TYR A 90 6.07 -14.86 10.52
N GLN A 91 6.09 -15.68 9.46
CA GLN A 91 6.50 -17.09 9.57
C GLN A 91 7.90 -17.24 10.17
N LYS A 92 8.83 -16.36 9.79
CA LYS A 92 10.19 -16.35 10.35
C LYS A 92 10.21 -15.93 11.82
N LEU A 93 9.37 -14.97 12.22
CA LEU A 93 9.29 -14.52 13.62
C LEU A 93 8.70 -15.56 14.57
N PHE A 94 7.79 -16.38 14.05
CA PHE A 94 7.02 -17.39 14.79
C PHE A 94 7.41 -18.83 14.45
N GLU A 95 8.58 -19.02 13.83
CA GLU A 95 9.12 -20.33 13.52
C GLU A 95 9.22 -21.16 14.81
N ASN A 96 8.74 -22.41 14.77
CA ASN A 96 8.68 -23.33 15.92
C ASN A 96 7.82 -22.85 17.11
N SER A 97 6.99 -21.83 16.95
CA SER A 97 6.00 -21.44 17.96
C SER A 97 4.72 -22.28 17.86
N SER A 98 3.90 -22.26 18.90
CA SER A 98 2.58 -22.91 18.88
C SER A 98 1.60 -22.28 17.90
N VAL A 99 1.87 -21.05 17.42
CA VAL A 99 0.97 -20.27 16.54
C VAL A 99 1.39 -20.28 15.07
N HIS A 100 2.30 -21.18 14.67
CA HIS A 100 2.87 -21.16 13.32
C HIS A 100 1.82 -21.42 12.21
N ASN A 101 0.78 -22.21 12.50
CA ASN A 101 -0.28 -22.49 11.53
C ASN A 101 -1.20 -21.28 11.36
N GLU A 102 -1.55 -20.64 12.47
CA GLU A 102 -2.34 -19.42 12.52
C GLU A 102 -1.65 -18.30 11.75
N VAL A 103 -0.32 -18.17 11.88
CA VAL A 103 0.49 -17.25 11.08
C VAL A 103 0.38 -17.57 9.59
N LYS A 104 0.50 -18.84 9.20
CA LYS A 104 0.37 -19.25 7.79
C LYS A 104 -1.02 -18.90 7.25
N HIS A 105 -2.08 -19.23 7.97
CA HIS A 105 -3.45 -18.89 7.60
C HIS A 105 -3.69 -17.38 7.52
N LEU A 106 -3.12 -16.59 8.44
CA LEU A 106 -3.15 -15.13 8.39
C LEU A 106 -2.48 -14.60 7.11
N SER A 107 -1.29 -15.09 6.78
CA SER A 107 -0.57 -14.71 5.56
C SER A 107 -1.37 -15.03 4.30
N ASP A 108 -2.02 -16.19 4.22
CA ASP A 108 -2.76 -16.64 3.03
C ASP A 108 -4.02 -15.79 2.74
N ARG A 109 -4.57 -15.11 3.76
CA ARG A 109 -5.78 -14.28 3.66
C ARG A 109 -5.55 -12.77 3.78
N THR A 110 -4.29 -12.33 3.79
CA THR A 110 -3.92 -10.91 3.83
C THR A 110 -3.55 -10.42 2.44
N TYR A 111 -4.25 -9.40 1.95
CA TYR A 111 -4.13 -8.90 0.59
C TYR A 111 -3.87 -7.39 0.57
N GLU A 112 -3.13 -6.96 -0.44
CA GLU A 112 -3.06 -5.55 -0.81
C GLU A 112 -4.32 -5.19 -1.63
N LEU A 113 -4.79 -3.95 -1.50
CA LEU A 113 -6.03 -3.48 -2.12
C LEU A 113 -6.15 -3.81 -3.62
N SER A 114 -5.16 -3.46 -4.44
CA SER A 114 -5.20 -3.73 -5.88
C SER A 114 -5.24 -5.22 -6.19
N GLU A 115 -4.46 -6.02 -5.45
CA GLU A 115 -4.45 -7.48 -5.57
C GLU A 115 -5.82 -8.07 -5.22
N PHE A 116 -6.44 -7.60 -4.13
CA PHE A 116 -7.74 -8.08 -3.68
C PHE A 116 -8.83 -7.79 -4.70
N LEU A 117 -8.93 -6.54 -5.18
CA LEU A 117 -9.95 -6.12 -6.14
C LEU A 117 -9.87 -6.94 -7.44
N ILE A 118 -8.66 -7.16 -7.95
CA ILE A 118 -8.46 -7.86 -9.21
C ILE A 118 -8.51 -9.39 -9.05
N LYS A 119 -7.73 -9.96 -8.12
CA LYS A 119 -7.56 -11.42 -8.03
C LYS A 119 -8.63 -12.13 -7.22
N VAL A 120 -9.21 -11.46 -6.22
CA VAL A 120 -10.23 -12.06 -5.37
C VAL A 120 -11.62 -11.68 -5.87
N LEU A 121 -11.89 -10.39 -6.07
CA LEU A 121 -13.21 -9.93 -6.51
C LEU A 121 -13.43 -10.00 -8.03
N GLY A 122 -12.37 -10.01 -8.83
CA GLY A 122 -12.48 -9.96 -10.29
C GLY A 122 -13.07 -8.65 -10.81
N LYS A 123 -12.91 -7.54 -10.07
CA LYS A 123 -13.48 -6.23 -10.40
C LYS A 123 -12.39 -5.21 -10.67
N ASP A 124 -12.48 -4.54 -11.82
CA ASP A 124 -11.48 -3.57 -12.25
C ASP A 124 -12.02 -2.16 -12.54
N ASP A 125 -13.33 -1.98 -12.60
CA ASP A 125 -13.98 -0.69 -12.83
C ASP A 125 -14.91 -0.30 -11.67
N PHE A 126 -14.67 0.89 -11.12
CA PHE A 126 -15.41 1.47 -10.01
C PHE A 126 -16.06 2.81 -10.36
N GLY A 127 -16.04 3.22 -11.64
CA GLY A 127 -16.62 4.48 -12.11
C GLY A 127 -15.82 5.73 -11.73
N ALA A 128 -14.55 5.55 -11.36
CA ALA A 128 -13.63 6.62 -11.00
C ALA A 128 -13.38 7.59 -12.16
N LYS A 129 -13.23 8.88 -11.84
CA LYS A 129 -12.89 9.92 -12.83
C LYS A 129 -11.78 10.80 -12.27
N LEU A 130 -10.69 10.93 -13.01
CA LEU A 130 -9.59 11.83 -12.67
C LEU A 130 -9.02 12.38 -13.98
N GLN A 131 -9.04 13.70 -14.16
CA GLN A 131 -8.51 14.32 -15.37
C GLN A 131 -7.02 14.57 -15.24
N GLY A 132 -6.24 14.10 -16.20
CA GLY A 132 -4.84 14.46 -16.35
C GLY A 132 -3.93 13.29 -16.66
N LYS A 133 -2.64 13.58 -16.74
CA LYS A 133 -1.60 12.60 -17.00
C LYS A 133 -0.98 12.14 -15.68
N ALA A 134 -0.83 10.82 -15.52
CA ALA A 134 -0.22 10.21 -14.37
C ALA A 134 0.91 9.28 -14.77
N THR A 135 1.90 9.15 -13.90
CA THR A 135 2.87 8.06 -13.94
C THR A 135 2.75 7.21 -12.68
N TYR A 136 3.22 5.96 -12.76
CA TYR A 136 3.09 5.00 -11.68
C TYR A 136 4.44 4.66 -11.08
N HIS A 137 4.53 4.61 -9.75
CA HIS A 137 5.67 4.09 -9.03
C HIS A 137 5.39 2.68 -8.53
N ASP A 138 6.13 1.71 -9.06
CA ASP A 138 6.17 0.36 -8.52
C ASP A 138 6.99 0.34 -7.22
N SER A 139 6.31 0.24 -6.07
CA SER A 139 7.01 0.07 -4.79
C SER A 139 7.71 -1.29 -4.76
N CYS A 140 8.88 -1.34 -4.11
CA CYS A 140 9.63 -2.58 -3.99
C CYS A 140 8.84 -3.66 -3.24
N ALA A 141 8.03 -3.29 -2.24
CA ALA A 141 7.18 -4.21 -1.52
C ALA A 141 6.05 -4.77 -2.40
N ALA A 142 5.41 -3.93 -3.22
CA ALA A 142 4.39 -4.40 -4.17
C ALA A 142 4.99 -5.41 -5.16
N LEU A 143 6.10 -5.05 -5.82
CA LEU A 143 6.73 -5.89 -6.83
C LEU A 143 7.32 -7.18 -6.26
N ARG A 144 8.10 -7.09 -5.17
CA ARG A 144 8.97 -8.17 -4.72
C ARG A 144 8.34 -9.02 -3.62
N GLU A 145 7.60 -8.40 -2.72
CA GLU A 145 7.00 -9.09 -1.57
C GLU A 145 5.58 -9.57 -1.88
N CYS A 146 4.79 -8.76 -2.61
CA CYS A 146 3.41 -9.12 -2.98
C CYS A 146 3.27 -9.64 -4.41
N ARG A 147 4.29 -9.48 -5.26
CA ARG A 147 4.27 -9.86 -6.70
C ARG A 147 3.15 -9.16 -7.48
N ILE A 148 2.94 -7.89 -7.17
CA ILE A 148 1.93 -7.01 -7.77
C ILE A 148 2.62 -6.12 -8.79
N LYS A 149 2.09 -6.08 -10.02
CA LYS A 149 2.61 -5.22 -11.10
C LYS A 149 1.51 -4.75 -12.04
N GLN A 150 0.64 -5.65 -12.49
CA GLN A 150 -0.36 -5.34 -13.50
C GLN A 150 -1.68 -4.87 -12.90
N GLU A 151 -1.99 -5.31 -11.68
CA GLU A 151 -3.23 -5.06 -10.97
C GLU A 151 -3.50 -3.56 -10.79
N PRO A 152 -2.54 -2.73 -10.31
CA PRO A 152 -2.74 -1.29 -10.21
C PRO A 152 -2.95 -0.63 -11.57
N ARG A 153 -2.23 -1.07 -12.60
CA ARG A 153 -2.32 -0.52 -13.97
C ARG A 153 -3.65 -0.84 -14.62
N GLN A 154 -4.15 -2.06 -14.43
CA GLN A 154 -5.47 -2.47 -14.90
C GLN A 154 -6.55 -1.58 -14.29
N LEU A 155 -6.51 -1.37 -12.97
CA LEU A 155 -7.43 -0.48 -12.25
C LEU A 155 -7.35 0.97 -12.77
N LEU A 156 -6.14 1.51 -12.90
CA LEU A 156 -5.91 2.88 -13.39
C LEU A 156 -6.37 3.07 -14.84
N SER A 157 -6.28 2.05 -15.68
CA SER A 157 -6.74 2.11 -17.08
C SER A 157 -8.25 2.29 -17.22
N LYS A 158 -9.03 1.98 -16.17
CA LYS A 158 -10.49 2.18 -16.12
C LYS A 158 -10.90 3.57 -15.63
N VAL A 159 -9.96 4.36 -15.10
CA VAL A 159 -10.24 5.69 -14.56
C VAL A 159 -10.49 6.67 -15.71
N LYS A 160 -11.71 7.21 -15.80
CA LYS A 160 -12.09 8.09 -16.90
C LYS A 160 -11.32 9.42 -16.84
N GLY A 161 -10.64 9.74 -17.93
CA GLY A 161 -9.87 10.99 -18.08
C GLY A 161 -8.41 10.90 -17.63
N LEU A 162 -7.98 9.73 -17.14
CA LEU A 162 -6.62 9.50 -16.69
C LEU A 162 -5.80 8.92 -17.83
N GLU A 163 -4.73 9.62 -18.23
CA GLU A 163 -3.71 9.09 -19.13
C GLU A 163 -2.56 8.53 -18.31
N LEU A 164 -2.28 7.23 -18.42
CA LEU A 164 -1.15 6.60 -17.75
C LEU A 164 0.08 6.55 -18.67
N VAL A 165 1.20 7.10 -18.20
CA VAL A 165 2.50 7.05 -18.87
C VAL A 165 3.56 6.46 -17.94
N GLU A 166 4.34 5.49 -18.41
CA GLU A 166 5.40 4.89 -17.61
C GLU A 166 6.65 5.78 -17.59
N MET A 167 7.21 6.01 -16.40
CA MET A 167 8.50 6.69 -16.26
C MET A 167 9.67 5.71 -16.41
N ASN A 168 10.85 6.26 -16.71
CA ASN A 168 12.09 5.47 -16.68
C ASN A 168 12.36 4.94 -15.26
N ASP A 169 13.02 3.77 -15.21
CA ASP A 169 13.40 3.09 -13.96
C ASP A 169 12.23 2.84 -13.01
N VAL A 170 11.04 2.51 -13.53
CA VAL A 170 9.81 2.40 -12.74
C VAL A 170 9.95 1.49 -11.51
N GLU A 171 10.67 0.38 -11.65
CA GLU A 171 10.89 -0.67 -10.64
C GLU A 171 12.01 -0.35 -9.63
N THR A 172 12.74 0.74 -9.84
CA THR A 172 13.81 1.15 -8.92
C THR A 172 13.22 1.68 -7.61
N CYS A 173 13.84 1.35 -6.48
CA CYS A 173 13.38 1.77 -5.15
C CYS A 173 13.29 3.30 -5.04
N CYS A 174 12.30 3.80 -4.27
CA CYS A 174 12.11 5.23 -4.02
C CYS A 174 13.15 5.84 -3.08
N GLY A 175 13.83 5.04 -2.25
CA GLY A 175 14.79 5.52 -1.25
C GLY A 175 14.27 5.54 0.19
N PHE A 176 12.97 5.33 0.44
CA PHE A 176 12.42 5.43 1.80
C PHE A 176 13.00 4.40 2.79
N GLY A 177 12.70 3.11 2.60
CA GLY A 177 13.26 2.01 3.42
C GLY A 177 13.12 2.17 4.95
N GLY A 178 12.18 2.99 5.43
CA GLY A 178 12.02 3.31 6.86
C GLY A 178 13.27 3.94 7.46
N THR A 179 13.93 3.23 8.38
CA THR A 179 15.16 3.73 9.03
C THR A 179 16.31 3.96 8.07
N PHE A 180 16.30 3.35 6.87
CA PHE A 180 17.30 3.59 5.85
C PHE A 180 17.36 5.07 5.46
N ALA A 181 16.20 5.71 5.19
CA ALA A 181 16.15 7.13 4.84
C ALA A 181 16.72 8.05 5.91
N VAL A 182 16.61 7.65 7.19
CA VAL A 182 17.14 8.43 8.32
C VAL A 182 18.64 8.19 8.50
N LYS A 183 19.09 6.93 8.39
CA LYS A 183 20.50 6.56 8.62
C LYS A 183 21.41 6.94 7.45
N PHE A 184 20.88 6.93 6.23
CA PHE A 184 21.61 7.14 4.99
C PHE A 184 20.94 8.22 4.14
N GLU A 185 20.64 9.35 4.77
CA GLU A 185 19.91 10.48 4.16
C GLU A 185 20.46 10.85 2.76
N PRO A 186 21.78 11.07 2.54
CA PRO A 186 22.26 11.49 1.22
C PRO A 186 21.97 10.45 0.11
N ILE A 187 22.01 9.16 0.45
CA ILE A 187 21.74 8.08 -0.50
C ILE A 187 20.25 8.01 -0.79
N SER A 188 19.42 8.03 0.26
CA SER A 188 17.96 8.04 0.16
C SER A 188 17.46 9.20 -0.69
N VAL A 189 17.94 10.42 -0.43
CA VAL A 189 17.57 11.62 -1.19
C VAL A 189 18.02 11.51 -2.65
N ALA A 190 19.22 11.00 -2.93
CA ALA A 190 19.67 10.80 -4.32
C ALA A 190 18.77 9.83 -5.10
N MET A 191 18.29 8.75 -4.44
CA MET A 191 17.34 7.81 -5.03
C MET A 191 15.99 8.47 -5.31
N GLY A 192 15.46 9.20 -4.34
CA GLY A 192 14.22 9.97 -4.47
C GLY A 192 14.32 11.03 -5.59
N ASP A 193 15.43 11.76 -5.65
CA ASP A 193 15.71 12.78 -6.68
C ASP A 193 15.70 12.21 -8.10
N GLN A 194 16.34 11.04 -8.30
CA GLN A 194 16.30 10.34 -9.59
C GLN A 194 14.86 9.96 -9.95
N LYS A 195 14.11 9.43 -8.98
CA LYS A 195 12.72 8.98 -9.18
C LYS A 195 11.80 10.14 -9.58
N ILE A 196 11.85 11.26 -8.87
CA ILE A 196 10.99 12.42 -9.16
C ILE A 196 11.40 13.13 -10.44
N THR A 197 12.67 13.02 -10.84
CA THR A 197 13.16 13.53 -12.13
C THR A 197 12.62 12.69 -13.27
N ASN A 198 12.69 11.35 -13.17
CA ASN A 198 12.09 10.45 -14.15
C ASN A 198 10.57 10.68 -14.24
N ALA A 199 9.88 10.83 -13.12
CA ALA A 199 8.45 11.15 -13.10
C ALA A 199 8.15 12.48 -13.80
N ALA A 200 8.90 13.55 -13.49
CA ALA A 200 8.71 14.85 -14.11
C ALA A 200 8.97 14.85 -15.63
N ASN A 201 9.92 14.04 -16.10
CA ASN A 201 10.23 13.91 -17.53
C ASN A 201 9.08 13.29 -18.34
N THR A 202 8.11 12.63 -17.68
CA THR A 202 6.89 12.15 -18.34
C THR A 202 5.85 13.24 -18.55
N GLU A 203 6.07 14.44 -17.99
CA GLU A 203 5.10 15.54 -17.91
C GLU A 203 3.81 15.16 -17.16
N ALA A 204 3.86 14.11 -16.35
CA ALA A 204 2.75 13.72 -15.49
C ALA A 204 2.45 14.78 -14.42
N GLN A 205 1.16 14.96 -14.15
CA GLN A 205 0.65 15.77 -13.05
C GLN A 205 0.55 14.97 -11.76
N TYR A 206 0.41 13.64 -11.88
CA TYR A 206 0.24 12.73 -10.75
C TYR A 206 1.31 11.62 -10.74
N LEU A 207 1.83 11.32 -9.57
CA LEU A 207 2.64 10.14 -9.27
C LEU A 207 1.83 9.21 -8.37
N ILE A 208 1.43 8.06 -8.90
CA ILE A 208 0.53 7.12 -8.22
C ILE A 208 1.32 5.90 -7.72
N SER A 209 0.95 5.38 -6.55
CA SER A 209 1.46 4.10 -6.03
C SER A 209 0.46 3.44 -5.08
N THR A 210 0.68 2.16 -4.78
CA THR A 210 -0.04 1.38 -3.76
C THR A 210 0.62 1.41 -2.38
N ASP A 211 1.65 2.26 -2.22
CA ASP A 211 2.34 2.38 -0.95
C ASP A 211 2.56 3.84 -0.56
N MET A 212 1.76 4.29 0.42
CA MET A 212 1.80 5.66 0.89
C MET A 212 3.12 6.00 1.61
N SER A 213 3.90 5.01 2.07
CA SER A 213 5.23 5.27 2.64
C SER A 213 6.23 5.72 1.57
N CYS A 214 6.14 5.14 0.36
CA CYS A 214 6.94 5.56 -0.78
C CYS A 214 6.50 6.95 -1.26
N LEU A 215 5.19 7.18 -1.35
CA LEU A 215 4.63 8.45 -1.78
C LEU A 215 4.98 9.59 -0.82
N MET A 216 4.92 9.36 0.49
CA MET A 216 5.33 10.34 1.51
C MET A 216 6.79 10.79 1.31
N HIS A 217 7.69 9.83 1.09
CA HIS A 217 9.10 10.15 0.83
C HIS A 217 9.29 10.96 -0.46
N LEU A 218 8.65 10.51 -1.55
CA LEU A 218 8.76 11.16 -2.86
C LEU A 218 8.12 12.55 -2.86
N ASP A 219 7.02 12.75 -2.14
CA ASP A 219 6.39 14.05 -1.93
C ASP A 219 7.32 15.02 -1.21
N GLY A 220 8.06 14.55 -0.20
CA GLY A 220 9.11 15.33 0.45
C GLY A 220 10.18 15.80 -0.55
N CYS A 221 10.68 14.89 -1.40
CA CYS A 221 11.64 15.23 -2.45
C CYS A 221 11.06 16.20 -3.49
N ILE A 222 9.82 15.99 -3.94
CA ILE A 222 9.10 16.85 -4.90
C ILE A 222 9.02 18.29 -4.36
N LYS A 223 8.54 18.44 -3.12
CA LYS A 223 8.39 19.73 -2.45
C LYS A 223 9.74 20.44 -2.30
N ASN A 224 10.77 19.70 -1.90
CA ASN A 224 12.13 20.25 -1.77
C ASN A 224 12.70 20.78 -3.10
N LYS A 225 12.32 20.18 -4.23
CA LYS A 225 12.73 20.63 -5.58
C LYS A 225 11.76 21.65 -6.20
N GLY A 226 10.67 22.02 -5.52
CA GLY A 226 9.66 22.93 -6.06
C GLY A 226 8.97 22.41 -7.33
N ARG A 227 8.85 21.09 -7.50
CA ARG A 227 8.22 20.50 -8.68
C ARG A 227 6.70 20.50 -8.53
N ASN A 228 5.99 20.79 -9.62
CA ASN A 228 4.52 20.71 -9.68
C ASN A 228 4.06 19.29 -10.05
N LEU A 229 4.31 18.33 -9.17
CA LEU A 229 3.90 16.93 -9.30
C LEU A 229 3.16 16.53 -8.02
N LYS A 230 1.97 15.94 -8.13
CA LYS A 230 1.17 15.53 -6.97
C LYS A 230 1.29 14.03 -6.74
N VAL A 231 1.45 13.59 -5.50
CA VAL A 231 1.37 12.17 -5.17
C VAL A 231 -0.08 11.78 -4.85
N LEU A 232 -0.51 10.58 -5.26
CA LEU A 232 -1.83 10.04 -4.94
C LEU A 232 -1.73 8.54 -4.62
N HIS A 233 -2.44 8.07 -3.60
CA HIS A 233 -2.62 6.63 -3.42
C HIS A 233 -3.57 6.08 -4.48
N LEU A 234 -3.40 4.81 -4.86
CA LEU A 234 -4.36 4.13 -5.75
C LEU A 234 -5.81 4.25 -5.23
N ALA A 235 -6.03 4.07 -3.93
CA ALA A 235 -7.36 4.19 -3.31
C ALA A 235 -7.99 5.58 -3.56
N ASP A 236 -7.22 6.66 -3.45
CA ASP A 236 -7.70 8.03 -3.67
C ASP A 236 -8.12 8.23 -5.12
N VAL A 237 -7.39 7.62 -6.06
CA VAL A 237 -7.71 7.68 -7.49
C VAL A 237 -8.99 6.90 -7.78
N LEU A 238 -9.14 5.71 -7.20
CA LEU A 238 -10.31 4.84 -7.44
C LEU A 238 -11.59 5.39 -6.81
N ALA A 239 -11.49 6.17 -5.73
CA ALA A 239 -12.63 6.87 -5.14
C ALA A 239 -12.88 8.25 -5.77
N ASN A 240 -12.06 8.70 -6.72
CA ASN A 240 -12.15 10.05 -7.25
C ASN A 240 -13.39 10.27 -8.13
N GLY A 241 -14.00 11.44 -8.01
CA GLY A 241 -15.18 11.82 -8.78
C GLY A 241 -16.48 11.18 -8.29
N TRP A 242 -16.47 10.60 -7.09
CA TRP A 242 -17.68 10.18 -6.40
C TRP A 242 -18.19 11.37 -5.59
N GLU A 243 -19.44 11.76 -5.82
CA GLU A 243 -20.13 12.70 -4.94
C GLU A 243 -20.36 12.01 -3.59
N GLU A 244 -20.26 12.77 -2.49
CA GLU A 244 -20.58 12.27 -1.14
C GLU A 244 -22.05 11.84 -1.01
#